data_AF-A0A1I7RZ87-F1
#
_entry.id   AF-A0A1I7RZ87-F1
#
_cell.length_a   1.000
_cell.length_b   1.000
_cell.length_c   1.000
_cell.angle_alpha   90.00
_cell.angle_beta   90.00
_cell.angle_gamma   90.00
#
_symmetry.space_group_name_H-M   'P 1'
#
loop_
_entity.id
_entity.type
_entity.pdbx_description
1 polymer ?
#
loop_
_entity_poly.entity_id
_entity_poly.type
_entity_poly.pdbx_seq_one_letter_code
_entity_poly.pdbx_strand_id
1 'polypeptide(L)'
;MANPFDDDDDMPVKSYSRNVGADKDIEEYERQIEELMQDTLSSTQRSTAQLDNAEKLGNSTALNLLEQREKLEKTERNLDDINHTTQMTQRSLNSLKSVFGGFFKNKFSKAPQKPSTPDSMTPSASSGKLTRVVEEVESRTGNAANTLSSGPTLGAESRNAIKGTRWEAMDQEIDENLGSMSGQLARLRMLGQALGDEVDDQNKLLDRIQVKAERNDHVVRHQDNQMKKILGYKPDPITRS
;
A
#
# COMPACT_ATOMS: atom_id res chain seq x y z
N MET A 1 49.89 -91.48 -21.45
CA MET A 1 49.03 -90.28 -21.52
C MET A 1 48.61 -89.98 -20.09
N ALA A 2 49.24 -88.97 -19.47
CA ALA A 2 48.82 -88.41 -18.19
C ALA A 2 48.14 -87.08 -18.51
N ASN A 3 46.97 -86.85 -17.90
CA ASN A 3 46.16 -85.65 -18.11
C ASN A 3 46.76 -84.52 -17.25
N PRO A 4 47.25 -83.40 -17.82
CA PRO A 4 48.02 -82.39 -17.10
C PRO A 4 47.17 -81.22 -16.55
N PHE A 5 45.94 -81.49 -16.11
CA PHE A 5 44.99 -80.43 -15.69
C PHE A 5 44.29 -80.72 -14.34
N ASP A 6 44.85 -81.60 -13.51
CA ASP A 6 44.32 -81.94 -12.18
C ASP A 6 45.16 -81.28 -11.06
N ASP A 7 45.43 -79.98 -11.20
CA ASP A 7 45.86 -79.15 -10.08
C ASP A 7 44.68 -78.26 -9.67
N ASP A 8 43.98 -78.74 -8.63
CA ASP A 8 43.03 -77.99 -7.82
C ASP A 8 43.73 -76.79 -7.16
N ASP A 9 43.87 -75.69 -7.91
CA ASP A 9 44.18 -74.38 -7.33
C ASP A 9 42.88 -73.79 -6.77
N ASP A 10 42.66 -74.08 -5.50
CA ASP A 10 41.67 -73.50 -4.59
C ASP A 10 41.90 -71.97 -4.48
N MET A 11 41.46 -71.23 -5.51
CA MET A 11 41.52 -69.78 -5.56
C MET A 11 40.60 -69.24 -4.45
N PRO A 12 41.14 -68.53 -3.43
CA PRO A 12 40.29 -67.94 -2.42
C PRO A 12 39.36 -66.94 -3.11
N VAL A 13 38.06 -67.20 -3.03
CA VAL A 13 37.01 -66.25 -3.43
C VAL A 13 37.31 -64.92 -2.75
N LYS A 14 37.80 -63.97 -3.56
CA LYS A 14 37.99 -62.58 -3.15
C LYS A 14 36.63 -62.09 -2.67
N SER A 15 36.44 -62.04 -1.36
CA SER A 15 35.33 -61.35 -0.75
C SER A 15 35.47 -59.90 -1.21
N TYR A 16 34.57 -59.49 -2.10
CA TYR A 16 34.42 -58.08 -2.45
C TYR A 16 34.22 -57.34 -1.13
N SER A 17 35.25 -56.59 -0.74
CA SER A 17 35.17 -55.60 0.31
C SER A 17 33.96 -54.74 -0.03
N ARG A 18 32.89 -54.95 0.73
CA ARG A 18 31.63 -54.23 0.63
C ARG A 18 31.92 -52.77 0.96
N ASN A 19 32.17 -51.99 -0.08
CA ASN A 19 31.83 -50.59 -0.28
C ASN A 19 31.78 -49.64 0.94
N VAL A 20 32.75 -49.72 1.85
CA VAL A 20 32.85 -48.80 3.01
C VAL A 20 33.04 -47.33 2.57
N GLY A 21 33.47 -47.08 1.33
CA GLY A 21 33.57 -45.74 0.75
C GLY A 21 32.21 -45.17 0.31
N ALA A 22 31.39 -45.97 -0.39
CA ALA A 22 30.08 -45.53 -0.86
C ALA A 22 29.13 -45.19 0.30
N ASP A 23 29.20 -45.92 1.41
CA ASP A 23 28.36 -45.64 2.59
C ASP A 23 28.72 -44.29 3.25
N LYS A 24 30.00 -43.91 3.25
CA LYS A 24 30.45 -42.61 3.78
C LYS A 24 30.02 -41.45 2.89
N ASP A 25 30.11 -41.63 1.58
CA ASP A 25 29.68 -40.62 0.61
C ASP A 25 28.16 -40.40 0.72
N ILE A 26 27.38 -41.47 0.89
CA ILE A 26 25.93 -41.39 1.10
C ILE A 26 25.59 -40.64 2.40
N GLU A 27 26.24 -40.97 3.51
CA GLU A 27 26.02 -40.28 4.80
C GLU A 27 26.39 -38.79 4.72
N GLU A 28 27.42 -38.43 3.97
CA GLU A 28 27.79 -37.03 3.72
C GLU A 28 26.75 -36.31 2.86
N TYR A 29 26.19 -36.95 1.84
CA TYR A 29 25.11 -36.38 1.03
C TYR A 29 23.82 -36.21 1.82
N GLU A 30 23.44 -37.18 2.65
CA GLU A 30 22.26 -37.09 3.52
C GLU A 30 22.37 -35.90 4.48
N ARG A 31 23.56 -35.68 5.07
CA ARG A 31 23.81 -34.54 5.94
C ARG A 31 23.67 -33.21 5.19
N GLN A 32 24.20 -33.12 3.97
CA GLN A 32 24.09 -31.92 3.14
C GLN A 32 22.63 -31.60 2.76
N ILE A 33 21.85 -32.62 2.40
CA ILE A 33 20.43 -32.45 2.08
C ILE A 33 19.67 -31.94 3.31
N GLU A 34 19.93 -32.53 4.48
CA GLU A 34 19.30 -32.10 5.72
C GLU A 34 19.63 -30.66 6.09
N GLU A 35 20.91 -30.27 6.03
CA GLU A 35 21.36 -28.89 6.27
C GLU A 35 20.65 -27.91 5.33
N LEU A 36 20.63 -28.21 4.03
CA LEU A 36 19.96 -27.38 3.03
C LEU A 36 18.46 -27.23 3.30
N MET A 37 17.78 -28.30 3.69
CA MET A 37 16.35 -28.25 3.97
C MET A 37 16.03 -27.49 5.26
N GLN A 38 16.84 -27.65 6.31
CA GLN A 38 16.68 -26.87 7.53
C GLN A 38 16.91 -25.37 7.29
N ASP A 39 17.93 -25.03 6.49
CA ASP A 39 18.21 -23.66 6.08
C ASP A 39 17.07 -23.08 5.25
N THR A 40 16.56 -23.85 4.28
CA THR A 40 15.42 -23.45 3.43
C THR A 40 14.18 -23.24 4.28
N LEU A 41 13.86 -24.17 5.18
CA LEU A 41 12.72 -24.06 6.06
C LEU A 41 12.81 -22.81 6.93
N SER A 42 13.95 -22.63 7.62
CA SER A 42 14.21 -21.44 8.44
C SER A 42 14.12 -20.15 7.62
N SER A 43 14.57 -20.18 6.37
CA SER A 43 14.45 -19.04 5.45
C SER A 43 13.00 -18.73 5.11
N THR A 44 12.20 -19.75 4.76
CA THR A 44 10.77 -19.58 4.45
C THR A 44 9.98 -19.08 5.65
N GLN A 45 10.26 -19.57 6.86
CA GLN A 45 9.63 -19.08 8.10
C GLN A 45 9.98 -17.62 8.40
N ARG A 46 11.23 -17.20 8.16
CA ARG A 46 11.60 -15.78 8.28
C ARG A 46 10.89 -14.94 7.24
N SER A 47 10.78 -15.42 6.00
CA SER A 47 10.11 -14.71 4.92
C SER A 47 8.61 -14.55 5.17
N THR A 48 7.91 -15.60 5.60
CA THR A 48 6.47 -15.51 5.94
C THR A 48 6.22 -14.51 7.05
N ALA A 49 7.07 -14.49 8.09
CA ALA A 49 6.99 -13.52 9.17
C ALA A 49 7.27 -12.09 8.70
N GLN A 50 8.26 -11.89 7.82
CA GLN A 50 8.54 -10.58 7.23
C GLN A 50 7.38 -10.07 6.38
N LEU A 51 6.76 -10.95 5.58
CA LEU A 51 5.61 -10.60 4.75
C LEU A 51 4.38 -10.27 5.59
N ASP A 52 4.11 -10.99 6.68
CA ASP A 52 3.04 -10.65 7.63
C ASP A 52 3.24 -9.27 8.26
N ASN A 53 4.48 -8.95 8.66
CA ASN A 53 4.81 -7.61 9.14
C ASN A 53 4.62 -6.53 8.06
N ALA A 54 4.98 -6.83 6.81
CA ALA A 54 4.78 -5.91 5.70
C ALA A 54 3.29 -5.67 5.41
N GLU A 55 2.44 -6.69 5.52
CA GLU A 55 0.99 -6.57 5.35
C GLU A 55 0.37 -5.70 6.44
N LYS A 56 0.74 -5.94 7.70
CA LYS A 56 0.30 -5.11 8.84
C LYS A 56 0.68 -3.65 8.66
N LEU A 57 1.93 -3.40 8.25
CA LEU A 57 2.40 -2.07 7.95
C LEU A 57 1.62 -1.44 6.79
N GLY A 58 1.42 -2.17 5.68
CA GLY A 58 0.67 -1.72 4.51
C GLY A 58 -0.78 -1.35 4.86
N ASN A 59 -1.45 -2.16 5.67
CA ASN A 59 -2.80 -1.86 6.16
C ASN A 59 -2.83 -0.60 7.04
N SER A 60 -1.88 -0.45 7.96
CA SER A 60 -1.77 0.78 8.76
C SER A 60 -1.53 2.01 7.89
N THR A 61 -0.66 1.91 6.88
CA THR A 61 -0.42 2.98 5.90
C THR A 61 -1.69 3.31 5.12
N ALA A 62 -2.46 2.31 4.71
CA ALA A 62 -3.72 2.51 4.00
C ALA A 62 -4.74 3.29 4.85
N LEU A 63 -4.90 2.92 6.12
CA LEU A 63 -5.77 3.64 7.05
C LEU A 63 -5.33 5.10 7.24
N ASN A 64 -4.02 5.34 7.39
CA ASN A 64 -3.47 6.68 7.49
C ASN A 64 -3.74 7.52 6.23
N LEU A 65 -3.64 6.94 5.03
CA LEU A 65 -3.97 7.63 3.79
C LEU A 65 -5.45 7.97 3.70
N LEU A 66 -6.35 7.07 4.12
CA LEU A 66 -7.79 7.35 4.17
C LEU A 66 -8.11 8.52 5.11
N GLU A 67 -7.50 8.55 6.30
CA GLU A 67 -7.67 9.68 7.24
C GLU A 67 -7.11 10.99 6.69
N GLN A 68 -5.92 10.94 6.07
CA GLN A 68 -5.31 12.12 5.42
C GLN A 68 -6.22 12.66 4.32
N ARG A 69 -6.78 11.79 3.51
CA ARG A 69 -7.72 12.18 2.46
C ARG A 69 -8.93 12.90 3.01
N GLU A 70 -9.56 12.41 4.08
CA GLU A 70 -10.70 13.08 4.71
C GLU A 70 -10.35 14.51 5.12
N LYS A 71 -9.16 14.72 5.69
CA LYS A 71 -8.64 16.04 6.06
C LYS A 71 -8.46 16.94 4.83
N LEU A 72 -7.92 16.40 3.73
CA LEU A 72 -7.77 17.14 2.49
C LEU A 72 -9.13 17.52 1.89
N GLU A 73 -10.09 16.60 1.82
CA GLU A 73 -11.43 16.89 1.32
C GLU A 73 -12.14 17.95 2.17
N LYS A 74 -12.01 17.88 3.51
CA LYS A 74 -12.52 18.91 4.41
C LYS A 74 -11.86 20.26 4.15
N THR A 75 -10.56 20.27 3.89
CA THR A 75 -9.81 21.49 3.55
C THR A 75 -10.31 22.09 2.24
N GLU A 76 -10.53 21.26 1.22
CA GLU A 76 -11.06 21.69 -0.08
C GLU A 76 -12.46 22.32 0.08
N ARG A 77 -13.36 21.67 0.83
CA ARG A 77 -14.70 22.19 1.14
C ARG A 77 -14.64 23.54 1.88
N ASN A 78 -13.79 23.66 2.88
CA ASN A 78 -13.61 24.92 3.61
C ASN A 78 -13.13 26.05 2.68
N LEU A 79 -12.25 25.75 1.71
CA LEU A 79 -11.82 26.73 0.73
C LEU A 79 -12.96 27.14 -0.22
N ASP A 80 -13.82 26.21 -0.61
CA ASP A 80 -15.00 26.54 -1.40
C ASP A 80 -15.99 27.41 -0.62
N ASP A 81 -16.19 27.14 0.66
CA ASP A 81 -17.02 27.95 1.56
C ASP A 81 -16.46 29.37 1.75
N ILE A 82 -15.13 29.50 1.89
CA ILE A 82 -14.46 30.81 1.93
C ILE A 82 -14.73 31.56 0.63
N ASN A 83 -14.52 30.93 -0.53
CA ASN A 83 -14.78 31.57 -1.83
C ASN A 83 -16.24 32.04 -1.94
N HIS A 84 -17.21 31.22 -1.52
CA HIS A 84 -18.62 31.60 -1.50
C HIS A 84 -18.89 32.79 -0.58
N THR A 85 -18.35 32.76 0.64
CA THR A 85 -18.47 33.82 1.64
C THR A 85 -17.87 35.11 1.13
N THR A 86 -16.67 35.06 0.58
CA THR A 86 -15.98 36.17 -0.06
C THR A 86 -16.79 36.78 -1.20
N GLN A 87 -17.47 35.98 -2.04
CA GLN A 87 -18.37 36.53 -3.06
C GLN A 87 -19.56 37.29 -2.46
N MET A 88 -20.15 36.77 -1.38
CA MET A 88 -21.22 37.47 -0.65
C MET A 88 -20.71 38.76 -0.01
N THR A 89 -19.54 38.71 0.64
CA THR A 89 -18.86 39.87 1.21
C THR A 89 -18.62 40.95 0.15
N GLN A 90 -18.18 40.58 -1.06
CA GLN A 90 -17.96 41.57 -2.13
C GLN A 90 -19.25 42.32 -2.50
N ARG A 91 -20.39 41.60 -2.59
CA ARG A 91 -21.69 42.23 -2.88
C ARG A 91 -22.08 43.22 -1.78
N SER A 92 -21.86 42.86 -0.52
CA SER A 92 -22.09 43.74 0.64
C SER A 92 -21.15 44.94 0.69
N LEU A 93 -19.86 44.77 0.37
CA LEU A 93 -18.92 45.90 0.30
C LEU A 93 -19.31 46.88 -0.83
N ASN A 94 -19.74 46.36 -1.97
CA ASN A 94 -20.21 47.19 -3.09
C ASN A 94 -21.48 47.99 -2.74
N SER A 95 -22.40 47.41 -1.96
CA SER A 95 -23.60 48.13 -1.49
C SER A 95 -23.23 49.20 -0.45
N LEU A 96 -22.32 48.92 0.49
CA LEU A 96 -21.85 49.89 1.48
C LEU A 96 -21.15 51.09 0.86
N LYS A 97 -20.28 50.89 -0.14
CA LYS A 97 -19.63 52.00 -0.88
C LYS A 97 -20.65 52.94 -1.51
N SER A 98 -21.79 52.42 -1.97
CA SER A 98 -22.85 53.22 -2.60
C SER A 98 -23.60 54.12 -1.62
N VAL A 99 -23.61 53.79 -0.31
CA VAL A 99 -24.32 54.57 0.72
C VAL A 99 -23.49 55.76 1.23
N PHE A 100 -22.16 55.65 1.26
CA PHE A 100 -21.29 56.72 1.78
C PHE A 100 -20.86 57.76 0.72
N GLY A 101 -21.12 57.51 -0.57
CA GLY A 101 -20.71 58.39 -1.68
C GLY A 101 -21.80 59.28 -2.28
N GLY A 102 -23.08 59.15 -1.87
CA GLY A 102 -24.17 59.89 -2.50
C GLY A 102 -25.45 59.91 -1.68
N PHE A 103 -25.84 61.10 -1.23
CA PHE A 103 -27.19 61.39 -0.76
C PHE A 103 -28.24 61.09 -1.85
N PHE A 104 -29.36 60.46 -1.44
CA PHE A 104 -30.68 60.34 -2.11
C PHE A 104 -30.96 59.32 -3.24
N LYS A 105 -32.11 58.63 -3.05
CA LYS A 105 -33.02 58.05 -4.05
C LYS A 105 -32.52 56.87 -4.89
N ASN A 106 -32.62 55.67 -4.34
CA ASN A 106 -33.24 54.59 -5.13
C ASN A 106 -33.94 53.58 -4.21
N LYS A 107 -35.25 53.79 -4.00
CA LYS A 107 -36.13 52.73 -3.51
C LYS A 107 -36.39 51.81 -4.70
N PHE A 108 -36.35 50.49 -4.45
CA PHE A 108 -36.65 49.40 -5.40
C PHE A 108 -35.53 49.03 -6.39
N SER A 109 -34.82 47.93 -6.10
CA SER A 109 -34.66 46.85 -7.08
C SER A 109 -34.39 45.51 -6.41
N LYS A 110 -35.33 44.58 -6.62
CA LYS A 110 -35.33 43.11 -6.42
C LYS A 110 -34.11 42.45 -5.77
N ALA A 111 -34.42 41.59 -4.78
CA ALA A 111 -33.49 40.61 -4.22
C ALA A 111 -32.85 39.74 -5.32
N PRO A 112 -31.52 39.61 -5.37
CA PRO A 112 -30.87 38.74 -6.33
C PRO A 112 -31.07 37.28 -5.91
N GLN A 113 -31.40 36.44 -6.88
CA GLN A 113 -31.54 35.00 -6.70
C GLN A 113 -30.24 34.38 -6.16
N LYS A 114 -30.41 33.38 -5.29
CA LYS A 114 -29.33 32.54 -4.79
C LYS A 114 -28.59 31.92 -5.97
N PRO A 115 -27.27 32.11 -6.12
CA PRO A 115 -26.51 31.33 -7.10
C PRO A 115 -26.63 29.86 -6.73
N SER A 116 -27.09 29.08 -7.70
CA SER A 116 -27.09 27.63 -7.70
C SER A 116 -25.75 27.10 -7.20
N THR A 117 -25.83 26.22 -6.21
CA THR A 117 -24.73 25.41 -5.68
C THR A 117 -23.88 24.89 -6.83
N PRO A 118 -22.56 25.14 -6.87
CA PRO A 118 -21.71 24.41 -7.79
C PRO A 118 -21.85 22.92 -7.45
N ASP A 119 -21.95 22.13 -8.51
CA ASP A 119 -22.06 20.69 -8.51
C ASP A 119 -21.28 20.02 -7.37
N SER A 120 -22.02 19.20 -6.64
CA SER A 120 -21.55 18.06 -5.87
C SER A 120 -20.16 17.60 -6.31
N MET A 121 -19.14 17.86 -5.49
CA MET A 121 -17.86 17.16 -5.57
C MET A 121 -18.15 15.67 -5.63
N THR A 122 -17.89 15.05 -6.77
CA THR A 122 -17.95 13.60 -6.90
C THR A 122 -16.99 13.02 -5.85
N PRO A 123 -17.47 12.19 -4.90
CA PRO A 123 -16.57 11.51 -3.97
C PRO A 123 -15.57 10.73 -4.84
N SER A 124 -14.28 11.05 -4.74
CA SER A 124 -13.33 10.47 -5.67
C SER A 124 -13.24 8.95 -5.44
N ALA A 125 -13.38 8.21 -6.54
CA ALA A 125 -13.56 6.77 -6.57
C ALA A 125 -12.39 5.98 -5.96
N SER A 126 -11.22 6.60 -5.75
CA SER A 126 -10.02 5.95 -5.20
C SER A 126 -10.15 5.58 -3.72
N SER A 127 -10.81 6.41 -2.91
CA SER A 127 -11.04 6.10 -1.48
C SER A 127 -11.82 4.81 -1.32
N GLY A 128 -12.88 4.62 -2.13
CA GLY A 128 -13.66 3.39 -2.15
C GLY A 128 -12.87 2.17 -2.61
N LYS A 129 -11.86 2.34 -3.48
CA LYS A 129 -10.97 1.24 -3.89
C LYS A 129 -10.03 0.85 -2.75
N LEU A 130 -9.37 1.81 -2.11
CA LEU A 130 -8.44 1.54 -1.02
C LEU A 130 -9.16 0.89 0.17
N THR A 131 -10.34 1.39 0.57
CA THR A 131 -11.14 0.79 1.64
C THR A 131 -11.50 -0.67 1.32
N ARG A 132 -11.91 -0.97 0.08
CA ARG A 132 -12.22 -2.36 -0.32
C ARG A 132 -11.00 -3.27 -0.27
N VAL A 133 -9.83 -2.79 -0.70
CA VAL A 133 -8.61 -3.59 -0.66
C VAL A 133 -8.20 -3.87 0.78
N VAL A 134 -8.31 -2.89 1.69
CA VAL A 134 -8.03 -3.10 3.12
C VAL A 134 -8.96 -4.16 3.71
N GLU A 135 -10.27 -4.06 3.45
CA GLU A 135 -11.28 -5.03 3.91
C GLU A 135 -11.05 -6.43 3.31
N GLU A 136 -10.67 -6.50 2.02
CA GLU A 136 -10.35 -7.76 1.35
C GLU A 136 -9.07 -8.40 1.89
N VAL A 137 -8.03 -7.62 2.20
CA VAL A 137 -6.81 -8.16 2.79
C VAL A 137 -7.06 -8.66 4.21
N GLU A 138 -7.79 -7.89 5.02
CA GLU A 138 -8.10 -8.26 6.40
C GLU A 138 -8.95 -9.53 6.47
N SER A 139 -9.95 -9.68 5.59
CA SER A 139 -10.78 -10.88 5.51
C SER A 139 -10.03 -12.12 4.99
N ARG A 140 -9.03 -11.94 4.12
CA ARG A 140 -8.24 -13.04 3.54
C ARG A 140 -7.17 -13.60 4.47
N THR A 141 -6.78 -12.88 5.51
CA THR A 141 -5.82 -13.37 6.52
C THR A 141 -6.32 -14.64 7.24
N GLY A 142 -7.64 -14.91 7.25
CA GLY A 142 -8.22 -16.13 7.83
C GLY A 142 -8.39 -17.33 6.87
N ASN A 143 -8.56 -17.10 5.56
CA ASN A 143 -9.08 -18.12 4.63
C ASN A 143 -8.24 -18.35 3.35
N ALA A 144 -7.08 -17.70 3.20
CA ALA A 144 -6.30 -17.70 1.96
C ALA A 144 -5.42 -18.94 1.70
N ALA A 145 -5.67 -20.08 2.35
CA ALA A 145 -4.93 -21.31 2.05
C ALA A 145 -5.28 -21.92 0.67
N ASN A 146 -6.35 -21.47 0.00
CA ASN A 146 -6.94 -22.25 -1.11
C ASN A 146 -6.88 -21.65 -2.54
N THR A 147 -6.37 -20.43 -2.75
CA THR A 147 -6.51 -19.78 -4.07
C THR A 147 -5.22 -19.71 -4.90
N LEU A 148 -4.05 -19.87 -4.27
CA LEU A 148 -2.75 -19.92 -4.95
C LEU A 148 -1.88 -20.98 -4.29
N SER A 149 -2.18 -22.25 -4.55
CA SER A 149 -1.26 -23.32 -4.19
C SER A 149 0.01 -23.15 -5.03
N SER A 150 1.11 -22.71 -4.41
CA SER A 150 2.44 -22.95 -4.98
C SER A 150 2.54 -24.44 -5.22
N GLY A 151 2.91 -24.83 -6.45
CA GLY A 151 3.13 -26.24 -6.77
C GLY A 151 4.23 -26.83 -5.88
N PRO A 152 4.32 -28.17 -5.81
CA PRO A 152 5.32 -28.83 -4.99
C PRO A 152 6.73 -28.38 -5.37
N THR A 153 7.55 -28.07 -4.37
CA THR A 153 8.94 -27.63 -4.60
C THR A 153 9.82 -28.74 -5.17
N LEU A 154 9.60 -29.97 -4.71
CA LEU A 154 10.31 -31.15 -5.21
C LEU A 154 9.52 -31.90 -6.29
N GLY A 155 10.26 -32.48 -7.23
CA GLY A 155 9.70 -33.39 -8.24
C GLY A 155 9.12 -34.66 -7.63
N ALA A 156 8.22 -35.33 -8.34
CA ALA A 156 7.54 -36.53 -7.86
C ALA A 156 8.50 -37.68 -7.46
N GLU A 157 9.61 -37.83 -8.19
CA GLU A 157 10.64 -38.83 -7.88
C GLU A 157 11.35 -38.53 -6.56
N SER A 158 11.76 -37.27 -6.35
CA SER A 158 12.38 -36.81 -5.11
C SER A 158 11.44 -36.93 -3.92
N ARG A 159 10.15 -36.58 -4.09
CA ARG A 159 9.13 -36.75 -3.05
C ARG A 159 8.92 -38.21 -2.66
N ASN A 160 8.90 -39.11 -3.64
CA ASN A 160 8.82 -40.55 -3.36
C ASN A 160 10.06 -41.07 -2.63
N ALA A 161 11.25 -40.51 -2.92
CA ALA A 161 12.49 -40.89 -2.25
C ALA A 161 12.55 -40.44 -0.78
N ILE A 162 11.95 -39.29 -0.44
CA ILE A 162 11.90 -38.77 0.93
C ILE A 162 10.68 -39.25 1.73
N LYS A 163 9.75 -39.96 1.09
CA LYS A 163 8.50 -40.41 1.72
C LYS A 163 8.77 -41.31 2.92
N GLY A 164 8.09 -41.05 4.04
CA GLY A 164 8.26 -41.77 5.31
C GLY A 164 9.53 -41.40 6.08
N THR A 165 10.30 -40.43 5.59
CA THR A 165 11.49 -39.90 6.29
C THR A 165 11.17 -38.56 6.95
N ARG A 166 12.08 -38.07 7.82
CA ARG A 166 11.97 -36.71 8.39
C ARG A 166 11.96 -35.61 7.33
N TRP A 167 12.49 -35.90 6.14
CA TRP A 167 12.56 -34.94 5.04
C TRP A 167 11.20 -34.66 4.40
N GLU A 168 10.26 -35.62 4.42
CA GLU A 168 8.90 -35.41 3.92
C GLU A 168 8.18 -34.30 4.71
N ALA A 169 8.34 -34.30 6.04
CA ALA A 169 7.71 -33.28 6.89
C ALA A 169 8.30 -31.87 6.63
N MET A 170 9.62 -31.78 6.47
CA MET A 170 10.27 -30.49 6.14
C MET A 170 9.88 -29.99 4.75
N ASP A 171 9.82 -30.86 3.74
CA ASP A 171 9.36 -30.52 2.39
C ASP A 171 7.91 -30.02 2.40
N GLN A 172 7.03 -30.70 3.13
CA GLN A 172 5.65 -30.27 3.26
C GLN A 172 5.53 -28.89 3.94
N GLU A 173 6.29 -28.63 5.00
CA GLU A 173 6.28 -27.33 5.68
C GLU A 173 6.84 -26.22 4.78
N ILE A 174 7.88 -26.51 3.99
CA ILE A 174 8.41 -25.58 2.99
C ILE A 174 7.34 -25.24 1.94
N ASP A 175 6.66 -26.24 1.39
CA ASP A 175 5.57 -26.04 0.43
C ASP A 175 4.43 -25.19 1.01
N GLU A 176 4.00 -25.49 2.24
CA GLU A 176 2.96 -24.73 2.95
C GLU A 176 3.39 -23.27 3.17
N ASN A 177 4.63 -23.03 3.61
CA ASN A 177 5.17 -21.70 3.77
C ASN A 177 5.24 -20.95 2.45
N LEU A 178 5.69 -21.58 1.36
CA LEU A 178 5.75 -20.94 0.03
C LEU A 178 4.37 -20.64 -0.55
N GLY A 179 3.36 -21.48 -0.26
CA GLY A 179 1.96 -21.18 -0.57
C GLY A 179 1.47 -19.94 0.19
N SER A 180 1.76 -19.88 1.50
CA SER A 180 1.43 -18.71 2.34
C SER A 180 2.12 -17.44 1.82
N MET A 181 3.42 -17.51 1.52
CA MET A 181 4.19 -16.40 0.95
C MET A 181 3.60 -15.91 -0.38
N SER A 182 3.19 -16.82 -1.27
CA SER A 182 2.56 -16.47 -2.54
C SER A 182 1.25 -15.69 -2.33
N GLY A 183 0.41 -16.16 -1.39
CA GLY A 183 -0.81 -15.46 -1.00
C GLY A 183 -0.54 -14.08 -0.38
N GLN A 184 0.46 -13.99 0.49
CA GLN A 184 0.88 -12.73 1.11
C GLN A 184 1.39 -11.73 0.08
N LEU A 185 2.23 -12.18 -0.86
CA LEU A 185 2.75 -11.34 -1.95
C LEU A 185 1.62 -10.84 -2.87
N ALA A 186 0.62 -11.66 -3.15
CA ALA A 186 -0.54 -11.23 -3.93
C ALA A 186 -1.33 -10.11 -3.21
N ARG A 187 -1.53 -10.24 -1.89
CA ARG A 187 -2.18 -9.20 -1.08
C ARG A 187 -1.35 -7.93 -0.99
N LEU A 188 -0.05 -8.04 -0.76
CA LEU A 188 0.88 -6.91 -0.78
C LEU A 188 0.89 -6.19 -2.14
N ARG A 189 0.80 -6.92 -3.25
CA ARG A 189 0.67 -6.31 -4.58
C ARG A 189 -0.63 -5.50 -4.70
N MET A 190 -1.75 -6.05 -4.26
CA MET A 190 -3.03 -5.34 -4.27
C MET A 190 -2.99 -4.08 -3.40
N LEU A 191 -2.43 -4.18 -2.18
CA LEU A 191 -2.20 -3.03 -1.31
C LEU A 191 -1.30 -1.99 -1.96
N GLY A 192 -0.13 -2.40 -2.46
CA GLY A 192 0.83 -1.49 -3.09
C GLY A 192 0.22 -0.71 -4.25
N GLN A 193 -0.58 -1.38 -5.09
CA GLN A 193 -1.28 -0.71 -6.19
C GLN A 193 -2.35 0.27 -5.68
N ALA A 194 -3.17 -0.13 -4.70
CA ALA A 194 -4.21 0.74 -4.15
C ALA A 194 -3.64 1.94 -3.38
N LEU A 195 -2.55 1.75 -2.65
CA LEU A 195 -1.79 2.80 -1.98
C LEU A 195 -1.22 3.79 -3.01
N GLY A 196 -0.63 3.30 -4.10
CA GLY A 196 -0.11 4.13 -5.19
C GLY A 196 -1.21 4.97 -5.85
N ASP A 197 -2.32 4.35 -6.23
CA ASP A 197 -3.49 5.03 -6.81
C ASP A 197 -4.03 6.13 -5.88
N GLU A 198 -4.10 5.86 -4.57
CA GLU A 198 -4.59 6.83 -3.59
C GLU A 198 -3.61 8.01 -3.39
N VAL A 199 -2.30 7.76 -3.38
CA VAL A 199 -1.30 8.84 -3.31
C VAL A 199 -1.38 9.73 -4.54
N ASP A 200 -1.49 9.16 -5.74
CA ASP A 200 -1.63 9.94 -6.98
C ASP A 200 -2.89 10.81 -6.99
N ASP A 201 -4.00 10.29 -6.46
CA ASP A 201 -5.25 11.04 -6.36
C ASP A 201 -5.23 12.12 -5.27
N GLN A 202 -4.56 11.85 -4.13
CA GLN A 202 -4.31 12.87 -3.11
C GLN A 202 -3.38 13.98 -3.62
N ASN A 203 -2.37 13.67 -4.45
CA ASN A 203 -1.52 14.67 -5.09
C ASN A 203 -2.34 15.63 -5.96
N LYS A 204 -3.25 15.10 -6.79
CA LYS A 204 -4.17 15.93 -7.60
C LYS A 204 -5.10 16.77 -6.72
N LEU A 205 -5.51 16.26 -5.56
CA LEU A 205 -6.35 16.98 -4.60
C LEU A 205 -5.55 18.14 -3.96
N LEU A 206 -4.30 17.90 -3.59
CA LEU A 206 -3.40 18.94 -3.07
C LEU A 206 -3.20 20.07 -4.09
N ASP A 207 -3.00 19.76 -5.37
CA ASP A 207 -2.88 20.77 -6.43
C ASP A 207 -4.12 21.67 -6.51
N ARG A 208 -5.32 21.07 -6.45
CA ARG A 208 -6.59 21.83 -6.44
C ARG A 208 -6.72 22.70 -5.19
N ILE A 209 -6.37 22.16 -4.02
CA ILE A 209 -6.40 22.88 -2.75
C ILE A 209 -5.45 24.07 -2.82
N GLN A 210 -4.24 23.91 -3.35
CA GLN A 210 -3.27 24.98 -3.49
C GLN A 210 -3.83 26.13 -4.34
N VAL A 211 -4.35 25.82 -5.53
CA VAL A 211 -4.94 26.83 -6.43
C VAL A 211 -6.10 27.57 -5.76
N LYS A 212 -6.99 26.84 -5.07
CA LYS A 212 -8.12 27.43 -4.32
C LYS A 212 -7.63 28.31 -3.17
N ALA A 213 -6.61 27.87 -2.43
CA ALA A 213 -6.04 28.60 -1.30
C ALA A 213 -5.39 29.91 -1.75
N GLU A 214 -4.56 29.90 -2.79
CA GLU A 214 -3.93 31.09 -3.34
C GLU A 214 -4.98 32.10 -3.83
N ARG A 215 -6.00 31.63 -4.54
CA ARG A 215 -7.13 32.47 -4.97
C ARG A 215 -7.83 33.10 -3.77
N ASN A 216 -8.18 32.32 -2.76
CA ASN A 216 -8.88 32.81 -1.58
C ASN A 216 -8.06 33.82 -0.80
N ASP A 217 -6.77 33.56 -0.57
CA ASP A 217 -5.87 34.50 0.12
C ASP A 217 -5.84 35.86 -0.61
N HIS A 218 -5.69 35.86 -1.94
CA HIS A 218 -5.68 37.09 -2.71
C HIS A 218 -7.00 37.87 -2.58
N VAL A 219 -8.16 37.20 -2.70
CA VAL A 219 -9.45 37.90 -2.62
C VAL A 219 -9.75 38.38 -1.20
N VAL A 220 -9.45 37.58 -0.17
CA VAL A 220 -9.63 37.98 1.24
C VAL A 220 -8.76 39.20 1.57
N ARG A 221 -7.47 39.21 1.17
CA ARG A 221 -6.61 40.39 1.36
C ARG A 221 -7.13 41.63 0.62
N HIS A 222 -7.65 41.45 -0.58
CA HIS A 222 -8.23 42.56 -1.34
C HIS A 222 -9.44 43.15 -0.60
N GLN A 223 -10.34 42.29 -0.11
CA GLN A 223 -11.54 42.70 0.63
C GLN A 223 -11.22 43.33 1.97
N ASP A 224 -10.24 42.81 2.71
CA ASP A 224 -9.77 43.40 3.95
C ASP A 224 -9.27 44.84 3.74
N ASN A 225 -8.47 45.05 2.69
CA ASN A 225 -8.01 46.39 2.29
C ASN A 225 -9.17 47.32 1.86
N GLN A 226 -10.17 46.81 1.14
CA GLN A 226 -11.36 47.58 0.79
C GLN A 226 -12.15 47.99 2.03
N MET A 227 -12.34 47.07 2.97
CA MET A 227 -13.07 47.32 4.22
C MET A 227 -12.35 48.35 5.09
N LYS A 228 -11.02 48.25 5.24
CA LYS A 228 -10.19 49.25 5.93
C LYS A 228 -10.36 50.66 5.34
N LYS A 229 -10.40 50.77 4.00
CA LYS A 229 -10.64 52.06 3.33
C LYS A 229 -12.04 52.62 3.60
N ILE A 230 -13.08 51.77 3.60
CA ILE A 230 -14.46 52.17 3.90
C ILE A 230 -14.58 52.67 5.34
N LEU A 231 -13.90 52.01 6.28
CA LEU A 231 -13.88 52.38 7.70
C LEU A 231 -13.02 53.63 7.99
N GLY A 232 -12.40 54.24 6.98
CA GLY A 232 -11.58 55.44 7.14
C GLY A 232 -10.21 55.18 7.78
N TYR A 233 -9.75 53.92 7.78
CA TYR A 233 -8.43 53.57 8.32
C TYR A 233 -7.35 54.18 7.43
N LYS A 234 -6.66 55.21 7.91
CA LYS A 234 -5.43 55.73 7.31
C LYS A 234 -4.28 54.91 7.87
N PRO A 235 -3.46 54.24 7.03
CA PRO A 235 -2.23 53.62 7.54
C PRO A 235 -1.38 54.71 8.18
N ASP A 236 -0.88 54.46 9.39
CA ASP A 236 0.04 55.38 10.05
C ASP A 236 1.22 55.67 9.10
N PRO A 237 1.60 56.95 8.92
CA PRO A 237 2.76 57.28 8.11
C PRO A 237 3.97 56.60 8.76
N ILE A 238 4.52 55.60 8.07
CA ILE A 238 5.73 54.87 8.44
C ILE A 238 6.78 55.89 8.93
N THR A 239 7.25 55.71 10.16
CA THR A 239 8.53 56.26 10.60
C THR A 239 9.61 55.63 9.73
N ARG A 240 9.93 56.29 8.61
CA ARG A 240 11.23 56.13 7.96
C ARG A 240 12.25 56.75 8.90
N SER A 241 13.07 55.92 9.53
CA SER A 241 14.40 56.28 10.03
C SER A 241 15.38 55.27 9.48
#